data_AF-A0A4Z1CKV6-F1
#
_entry.id   AF-A0A4Z1CKV6-F1
#
_cell.length_a   1.000
_cell.length_b   1.000
_cell.length_c   1.000
_cell.angle_alpha   90.00
_cell.angle_beta   90.00
_cell.angle_gamma   90.00
#
_symmetry.space_group_name_H-M   'P 1'
#
loop_
_entity.id
_entity.type
_entity.pdbx_description
1 polymer ?
#
loop_
_entity_poly.entity_id
_entity_poly.type
_entity_poly.pdbx_seq_one_letter_code
_entity_poly.pdbx_strand_id
1 'polypeptide(L)'
;MRFTDTRTALLTRFDPGPDMGDPPPHAAPVDAAAEVLDADGRTVALSFSSEHPVLRDYDGQPAWEVLDHTPGAADLSRLNSGAAPLLRDHRGNLDSQIGTVVSAEVAEGRGRAVVRIAATPEGDALLARIRDGEIRNVSVGYAVHAAEQTGSHEGKPVVRATRWEAVEISLVATPADPTVGVGRSFSKGSNMTKTTTIPAGETAERTRAAEIATMGRRFDVPADAVTDAIARGTSVAEFSRSVLDGMSNDTATATRASMAAPALAARENPYSLVRAIAAQAAGNWSEAGFEREVAQEMHRRRGRAASGFYVPTAALVRSEGRALLTTANAGSLIGTDHMGDKFVESLKPQVRVLELGATMLSGLIEDASIPRMTNGTAAQWIAEDDAAEESDPTFDAVALKLKQLSANARLSRRQLKQSLPALDQILIQNMRDQIAIALDLAAIAGTGTGNQPRGVLNVPGIHTRDMGENGGAINWAEITALAAMVKGANAAADSLGWLTNHKVEGAMQSTPRIAGDATMILSPDEADPVIARHRARFSGNVPSDLVKGTGTGLSAMIFGNWSDLLIGQWGGVDVIVDDATEAHKGNVRIAAHSEWDIAVRHAEAFGAITDISTPA
;
A
#
# COMPACT_ATOMS: atom_id res chain seq x y z
N MET A 1 31.33 -0.86 54.28
CA MET A 1 30.25 -0.69 55.28
C MET A 1 28.94 -0.62 54.49
N ARG A 2 28.36 -1.76 54.15
CA ARG A 2 27.07 -2.33 54.63
C ARG A 2 25.81 -1.45 54.38
N PHE A 3 24.90 -1.97 53.52
CA PHE A 3 23.42 -2.13 53.64
C PHE A 3 22.58 -0.89 54.08
N THR A 4 21.33 -0.62 53.69
CA THR A 4 20.19 -1.40 53.15
C THR A 4 19.05 -0.43 52.82
N ASP A 5 18.15 -0.89 51.96
CA ASP A 5 16.77 -0.42 51.70
C ASP A 5 15.85 -0.53 52.94
N THR A 6 14.90 0.41 53.16
CA THR A 6 13.57 0.12 53.77
C THR A 6 12.58 1.29 53.73
N ARG A 7 11.33 0.94 53.39
CA ARG A 7 10.09 1.72 53.30
C ARG A 7 9.57 2.27 54.65
N THR A 8 8.78 3.36 54.59
CA THR A 8 7.37 3.49 55.08
C THR A 8 7.06 4.82 55.80
N ALA A 9 6.12 5.58 55.21
CA ALA A 9 5.10 6.51 55.73
C ALA A 9 5.36 7.40 56.97
N LEU A 10 5.09 8.70 56.82
CA LEU A 10 4.30 9.44 57.83
C LEU A 10 3.57 10.65 57.24
N LEU A 11 2.25 10.64 57.46
CA LEU A 11 1.25 11.66 57.14
C LEU A 11 1.49 12.97 57.92
N THR A 12 1.30 14.11 57.28
CA THR A 12 0.99 15.38 57.95
C THR A 12 -0.32 15.95 57.43
N ARG A 13 -1.17 16.33 58.39
CA ARG A 13 -2.55 16.80 58.27
C ARG A 13 -2.59 18.27 57.83
N PHE A 14 -3.55 18.63 56.99
CA PHE A 14 -4.03 20.01 56.81
C PHE A 14 -5.54 20.03 57.07
N ASP A 15 -5.97 20.93 57.96
CA ASP A 15 -7.37 21.17 58.37
C ASP A 15 -8.07 22.13 57.37
N PRO A 16 -9.42 22.14 57.28
CA PRO A 16 -10.17 22.62 56.13
C PRO A 16 -10.62 24.09 56.21
N GLY A 17 -10.62 24.77 55.07
CA GLY A 17 -11.36 26.02 54.81
C GLY A 17 -12.65 25.76 54.01
N PRO A 18 -13.60 26.71 53.97
CA PRO A 18 -15.01 26.40 53.78
C PRO A 18 -15.44 26.24 52.30
N ASP A 19 -16.30 25.25 52.09
CA ASP A 19 -17.35 25.16 51.06
C ASP A 19 -16.94 25.45 49.60
N MET A 20 -16.36 24.43 48.96
CA MET A 20 -16.37 24.28 47.50
C MET A 20 -17.31 23.12 47.20
N GLY A 21 -18.43 23.42 46.55
CA GLY A 21 -19.53 22.51 46.29
C GLY A 21 -19.11 21.17 45.67
N ASP A 22 -19.95 20.16 45.92
CA ASP A 22 -19.75 18.76 45.52
C ASP A 22 -19.13 18.62 44.11
N PRO A 23 -18.07 17.81 43.95
CA PRO A 23 -17.59 17.46 42.63
C PRO A 23 -18.72 16.72 41.87
N PRO A 24 -18.88 16.96 40.55
CA PRO A 24 -19.93 16.30 39.78
C PRO A 24 -19.79 14.78 39.92
N PRO A 25 -20.91 14.04 40.00
CA PRO A 25 -20.88 12.62 40.31
C PRO A 25 -20.02 11.90 39.27
N HIS A 26 -19.04 11.13 39.74
CA HIS A 26 -18.33 10.14 38.93
C HIS A 26 -19.39 9.32 38.17
N ALA A 27 -19.40 9.45 36.84
CA ALA A 27 -20.27 8.69 35.98
C ALA A 27 -20.14 7.21 36.35
N ALA A 28 -21.26 6.62 36.79
CA ALA A 28 -21.34 5.20 37.06
C ALA A 28 -20.81 4.40 35.86
N PRO A 29 -20.20 3.23 36.05
CA PRO A 29 -19.78 2.38 34.95
C PRO A 29 -21.03 2.00 34.16
N VAL A 30 -21.22 2.63 33.01
CA VAL A 30 -22.21 2.21 32.02
C VAL A 30 -21.73 0.89 31.46
N ASP A 31 -22.49 -0.17 31.73
CA ASP A 31 -22.32 -1.50 31.13
C ASP A 31 -22.15 -1.33 29.61
N ALA A 32 -20.91 -1.48 29.14
CA ALA A 32 -20.59 -1.48 27.72
C ALA A 32 -20.92 -2.86 27.14
N ALA A 33 -22.19 -3.27 27.22
CA ALA A 33 -22.71 -4.22 26.25
C ALA A 33 -22.95 -3.40 24.98
N ALA A 34 -22.16 -3.66 23.93
CA ALA A 34 -22.39 -3.09 22.62
C ALA A 34 -23.88 -3.28 22.27
N GLU A 35 -24.61 -2.20 21.96
CA GLU A 35 -25.91 -2.32 21.30
C GLU A 35 -25.65 -2.81 19.87
N VAL A 36 -25.50 -4.13 19.77
CA VAL A 36 -25.55 -4.89 18.54
C VAL A 36 -27.02 -4.90 18.11
N LEU A 37 -27.32 -4.25 16.98
CA LEU A 37 -28.70 -3.89 16.62
C LEU A 37 -29.40 -4.92 15.72
N ASP A 38 -28.68 -5.86 15.10
CA ASP A 38 -29.23 -6.83 14.15
C ASP A 38 -29.08 -8.31 14.58
N ALA A 39 -29.94 -9.16 14.00
CA ALA A 39 -29.96 -10.60 14.26
C ALA A 39 -28.65 -11.31 13.82
N ASP A 40 -27.93 -10.75 12.84
CA ASP A 40 -26.65 -11.27 12.35
C ASP A 40 -25.45 -10.84 13.22
N GLY A 41 -25.68 -9.90 14.14
CA GLY A 41 -24.73 -9.46 15.14
C GLY A 41 -23.58 -8.58 14.63
N ARG A 42 -23.68 -8.04 13.41
CA ARG A 42 -22.58 -7.31 12.72
C ARG A 42 -22.82 -5.81 12.58
N THR A 43 -23.99 -5.33 12.96
CA THR A 43 -24.26 -3.89 13.04
C THR A 43 -23.93 -3.34 14.42
N VAL A 44 -23.23 -2.22 14.43
CA VAL A 44 -22.78 -1.54 15.64
C VAL A 44 -23.24 -0.10 15.60
N ALA A 45 -23.90 0.33 16.68
CA ALA A 45 -24.28 1.72 16.88
C ALA A 45 -23.13 2.50 17.53
N LEU A 46 -22.81 3.67 16.99
CA LEU A 46 -21.73 4.52 17.48
C LEU A 46 -22.05 6.02 17.35
N SER A 47 -21.29 6.83 18.08
CA SER A 47 -21.23 8.28 17.87
C SER A 47 -19.91 8.59 17.18
N PHE A 48 -19.93 9.49 16.19
CA PHE A 48 -18.75 9.82 15.37
C PHE A 48 -18.32 11.28 15.45
N SER A 49 -19.19 12.19 15.92
CA SER A 49 -18.87 13.60 16.12
C SER A 49 -19.68 14.22 17.25
N SER A 50 -19.16 15.29 17.86
CA SER A 50 -19.85 16.16 18.80
C SER A 50 -19.33 17.60 18.69
N GLU A 51 -19.91 18.52 19.45
CA GLU A 51 -19.41 19.90 19.56
C GLU A 51 -18.18 20.05 20.49
N HIS A 52 -17.48 18.95 20.80
CA HIS A 52 -16.24 19.00 21.57
C HIS A 52 -15.17 19.83 20.84
N PRO A 53 -14.57 20.85 21.47
CA PRO A 53 -13.51 21.63 20.84
C PRO A 53 -12.25 20.79 20.59
N VAL A 54 -11.77 20.76 19.35
CA VAL A 54 -10.54 20.05 18.95
C VAL A 54 -9.49 21.07 18.54
N LEU A 55 -8.28 20.97 19.09
CA LEU A 55 -7.19 21.87 18.72
C LEU A 55 -6.69 21.55 17.32
N ARG A 56 -6.70 22.56 16.43
CA ARG A 56 -6.24 22.47 15.04
C ARG A 56 -5.25 23.59 14.74
N ASP A 57 -4.43 23.36 13.72
CA ASP A 57 -3.57 24.38 13.16
C ASP A 57 -4.26 24.99 11.93
N TYR A 58 -4.45 26.31 11.93
CA TYR A 58 -4.93 27.07 10.78
C TYR A 58 -3.81 28.02 10.36
N ASP A 59 -3.11 27.69 9.28
CA ASP A 59 -2.01 28.48 8.72
C ASP A 59 -0.92 28.86 9.76
N GLY A 60 -0.54 27.91 10.61
CA GLY A 60 0.48 28.10 11.66
C GLY A 60 -0.03 28.81 12.92
N GLN A 61 -1.34 29.06 13.02
CA GLN A 61 -1.99 29.60 14.21
C GLN A 61 -2.89 28.53 14.86
N PRO A 62 -2.66 28.18 16.14
CA PRO A 62 -3.49 27.19 16.81
C PRO A 62 -4.86 27.77 17.15
N ALA A 63 -5.93 27.11 16.70
CA ALA A 63 -7.30 27.47 17.02
C ALA A 63 -8.11 26.25 17.48
N TRP A 64 -9.14 26.48 18.27
CA TRP A 64 -10.09 25.45 18.68
C TRP A 64 -11.17 25.31 17.61
N GLU A 65 -11.20 24.19 16.91
CA GLU A 65 -12.26 23.87 15.95
C GLU A 65 -13.44 23.21 16.67
N VAL A 66 -14.65 23.70 16.39
CA VAL A 66 -15.91 23.10 16.86
C VAL A 66 -16.78 22.80 15.65
N LEU A 67 -17.21 21.55 15.49
CA LEU A 67 -18.18 21.17 14.46
C LEU A 67 -19.57 21.58 14.91
N ASP A 68 -20.29 22.35 14.09
CA ASP A 68 -21.66 22.75 14.37
C ASP A 68 -22.63 21.60 14.05
N HIS A 69 -23.51 21.27 14.98
CA HIS A 69 -24.53 20.21 14.83
C HIS A 69 -25.96 20.76 14.75
N THR A 70 -26.12 22.07 14.52
CA THR A 70 -27.44 22.66 14.24
C THR A 70 -28.03 22.10 12.92
N PRO A 71 -29.38 22.07 12.79
CA PRO A 71 -30.01 21.54 11.58
C PRO A 71 -29.52 22.24 10.30
N GLY A 72 -28.89 21.48 9.41
CA GLY A 72 -28.34 21.97 8.14
C GLY A 72 -26.84 22.28 8.14
N ALA A 73 -26.16 22.25 9.27
CA ALA A 73 -24.71 22.48 9.35
C ALA A 73 -23.89 21.27 8.85
N ALA A 74 -24.31 20.05 9.18
CA ALA A 74 -23.66 18.82 8.79
C ALA A 74 -24.30 18.20 7.53
N ASP A 75 -23.53 18.05 6.45
CA ASP A 75 -23.92 17.26 5.27
C ASP A 75 -23.51 15.80 5.49
N LEU A 76 -24.54 14.94 5.65
CA LEU A 76 -24.38 13.50 5.83
C LEU A 76 -24.74 12.69 4.57
N SER A 77 -24.94 13.34 3.43
CA SER A 77 -25.35 12.68 2.18
C SER A 77 -24.36 11.58 1.77
N ARG A 78 -23.05 11.83 1.92
CA ARG A 78 -22.00 10.86 1.64
C ARG A 78 -22.07 9.65 2.57
N LEU A 79 -22.19 9.86 3.88
CA LEU A 79 -22.35 8.77 4.85
C LEU A 79 -23.62 7.94 4.61
N ASN A 80 -24.70 8.58 4.17
CA ASN A 80 -25.98 7.95 3.86
C ASN A 80 -26.11 7.44 2.40
N SER A 81 -25.03 7.48 1.62
CA SER A 81 -25.03 7.00 0.22
C SER A 81 -25.21 5.48 0.08
N GLY A 82 -25.07 4.73 1.18
CA GLY A 82 -25.04 3.26 1.19
C GLY A 82 -23.69 2.64 0.83
N ALA A 83 -22.68 3.46 0.48
CA ALA A 83 -21.33 3.00 0.10
C ALA A 83 -20.20 3.63 0.94
N ALA A 84 -20.51 4.50 1.91
CA ALA A 84 -19.48 5.12 2.73
C ALA A 84 -18.70 4.09 3.56
N PRO A 85 -17.35 4.15 3.59
CA PRO A 85 -16.53 3.16 4.26
C PRO A 85 -16.53 3.35 5.78
N LEU A 86 -16.50 2.23 6.51
CA LEU A 86 -15.97 2.19 7.87
C LEU A 86 -14.51 1.77 7.79
N LEU A 87 -13.61 2.57 8.35
CA LEU A 87 -12.17 2.36 8.29
C LEU A 87 -11.58 1.93 9.64
N ARG A 88 -10.48 1.18 9.60
CA ARG A 88 -9.70 0.80 10.80
C ARG A 88 -8.67 1.85 11.23
N ASP A 89 -8.51 2.90 10.42
CA ASP A 89 -7.66 4.07 10.60
C ASP A 89 -8.12 5.17 9.62
N HIS A 90 -7.36 6.25 9.44
CA HIS A 90 -7.71 7.35 8.53
C HIS A 90 -7.21 7.15 7.08
N ARG A 91 -6.79 5.95 6.68
CA ARG A 91 -6.26 5.70 5.33
C ARG A 91 -7.39 5.34 4.38
N GLY A 92 -7.54 6.13 3.30
CA GLY A 92 -8.54 5.91 2.25
C GLY A 92 -8.20 4.79 1.24
N ASN A 93 -7.56 3.70 1.68
CA ASN A 93 -7.25 2.55 0.83
C ASN A 93 -8.15 1.34 1.18
N LEU A 94 -8.21 0.35 0.28
CA LEU A 94 -9.08 -0.81 0.45
C LEU A 94 -8.71 -1.67 1.66
N ASP A 95 -7.42 -1.77 2.01
CA ASP A 95 -6.96 -2.58 3.15
C ASP A 95 -7.40 -2.02 4.50
N SER A 96 -7.65 -0.71 4.56
CA SER A 96 -8.17 -0.05 5.75
C SER A 96 -9.69 -0.10 5.86
N GLN A 97 -10.41 -0.49 4.80
CA GLN A 97 -11.86 -0.64 4.84
C GLN A 97 -12.28 -1.95 5.50
N ILE A 98 -12.95 -1.83 6.64
CA ILE A 98 -13.39 -2.94 7.50
C ILE A 98 -14.92 -3.07 7.54
N GLY A 99 -15.63 -2.19 6.85
CA GLY A 99 -17.08 -2.20 6.83
C GLY A 99 -17.67 -1.05 6.02
N THR A 100 -18.94 -0.80 6.27
CA THR A 100 -19.73 0.24 5.58
C THR A 100 -20.64 0.94 6.58
N VAL A 101 -20.84 2.24 6.39
CA VAL A 101 -21.86 3.02 7.11
C VAL A 101 -23.24 2.67 6.54
N VAL A 102 -24.18 2.32 7.43
CA VAL A 102 -25.55 1.94 7.08
C VAL A 102 -26.47 3.17 7.12
N SER A 103 -26.33 3.98 8.17
CA SER A 103 -27.06 5.23 8.34
C SER A 103 -26.30 6.17 9.26
N ALA A 104 -26.45 7.47 9.05
CA ALA A 104 -25.91 8.52 9.90
C ALA A 104 -26.93 9.64 10.10
N GLU A 105 -27.02 10.18 11.31
CA GLU A 105 -27.88 11.31 11.67
C GLU A 105 -27.17 12.25 12.64
N VAL A 106 -27.67 13.49 12.74
CA VAL A 106 -27.31 14.41 13.83
C VAL A 106 -28.49 14.51 14.78
N ALA A 107 -28.27 14.19 16.05
CA ALA A 107 -29.27 14.28 17.10
C ALA A 107 -28.63 14.74 18.41
N GLU A 108 -29.27 15.68 19.11
CA GLU A 108 -28.83 16.18 20.43
C GLU A 108 -27.39 16.72 20.42
N GLY A 109 -27.00 17.46 19.37
CA GLY A 109 -25.66 18.04 19.25
C GLY A 109 -24.55 17.02 18.95
N ARG A 110 -24.90 15.84 18.44
CA ARG A 110 -23.94 14.76 18.14
C ARG A 110 -24.26 14.05 16.83
N GLY A 111 -23.23 13.65 16.10
CA GLY A 111 -23.33 12.73 14.98
C GLY A 111 -23.41 11.29 15.47
N ARG A 112 -24.47 10.58 15.09
CA ARG A 112 -24.72 9.16 15.39
C ARG A 112 -24.75 8.36 14.10
N ALA A 113 -24.21 7.16 14.12
CA ALA A 113 -24.24 6.27 12.98
C ALA A 113 -24.45 4.81 13.37
N VAL A 114 -25.05 4.07 12.45
CA VAL A 114 -25.07 2.60 12.46
C VAL A 114 -24.11 2.15 11.39
N VAL A 115 -23.13 1.32 11.77
CA VAL A 115 -22.13 0.78 10.87
C VAL A 115 -22.22 -0.74 10.82
N ARG A 116 -21.89 -1.34 9.69
CA ARG A 116 -21.86 -2.78 9.49
C ARG A 116 -20.44 -3.24 9.25
N ILE A 117 -19.96 -4.17 10.07
CA ILE A 117 -18.62 -4.76 9.96
C ILE A 117 -18.62 -5.87 8.90
N ALA A 118 -17.65 -5.84 7.99
CA ALA A 118 -17.53 -6.79 6.87
C ALA A 118 -17.32 -8.23 7.37
N ALA A 119 -17.93 -9.21 6.70
CA ALA A 119 -17.84 -10.64 7.03
C ALA A 119 -16.51 -11.26 6.54
N THR A 120 -15.41 -10.81 7.13
CA THR A 120 -14.05 -11.31 6.90
C THR A 120 -13.40 -11.72 8.22
N PRO A 121 -12.32 -12.54 8.21
CA PRO A 121 -11.59 -12.90 9.43
C PRO A 121 -11.14 -11.68 10.24
N GLU A 122 -10.72 -10.61 9.58
CA GLU A 122 -10.31 -9.35 10.20
C GLU A 122 -11.51 -8.63 10.83
N GLY A 123 -12.65 -8.60 10.13
CA GLY A 123 -13.90 -8.05 10.65
C GLY A 123 -14.42 -8.82 11.86
N ASP A 124 -14.26 -10.15 11.89
CA ASP A 124 -14.65 -11.00 13.02
C ASP A 124 -13.76 -10.75 14.25
N ALA A 125 -12.44 -10.67 14.05
CA ALA A 125 -11.50 -10.33 15.12
C ALA A 125 -11.76 -8.93 15.68
N LEU A 126 -12.07 -7.97 14.82
CA LEU A 126 -12.41 -6.60 15.21
C LEU A 126 -13.74 -6.55 15.99
N LEU A 127 -14.76 -7.25 15.51
CA LEU A 127 -16.06 -7.32 16.17
C LEU A 127 -15.94 -7.95 17.57
N ALA A 128 -15.09 -8.97 17.74
CA ALA A 128 -14.80 -9.54 19.06
C ALA A 128 -14.17 -8.49 20.00
N ARG A 129 -13.15 -7.75 19.54
CA ARG A 129 -12.49 -6.70 20.33
C ARG A 129 -13.41 -5.52 20.67
N ILE A 130 -14.36 -5.20 19.79
CA ILE A 130 -15.41 -4.20 20.05
C ILE A 130 -16.37 -4.72 21.13
N ARG A 131 -16.80 -5.98 21.05
CA ARG A 131 -17.67 -6.61 22.06
C ARG A 131 -17.01 -6.73 23.43
N ASP A 132 -15.71 -7.01 23.45
CA ASP A 132 -14.89 -7.02 24.67
C ASP A 132 -14.62 -5.60 25.21
N GLY A 133 -15.01 -4.58 24.45
CA GLY A 133 -14.84 -3.18 24.81
C GLY A 133 -13.38 -2.71 24.77
N GLU A 134 -12.50 -3.42 24.05
CA GLU A 134 -11.12 -2.98 23.80
C GLU A 134 -11.10 -1.82 22.80
N ILE A 135 -11.92 -1.90 21.75
CA ILE A 135 -12.05 -0.86 20.72
C ILE A 135 -13.33 -0.07 20.96
N ARG A 136 -13.16 1.17 21.45
CA ARG A 136 -14.28 2.09 21.72
C ARG A 136 -14.16 3.44 20.99
N ASN A 137 -12.96 3.80 20.57
CA ASN A 137 -12.66 5.13 20.06
C ASN A 137 -13.01 5.23 18.57
N VAL A 138 -13.73 6.31 18.23
CA VAL A 138 -14.19 6.61 16.87
C VAL A 138 -13.69 8.00 16.50
N SER A 139 -13.38 8.18 15.22
CA SER A 139 -13.08 9.48 14.63
C SER A 139 -13.86 9.65 13.33
N VAL A 140 -13.86 10.87 12.82
CA VAL A 140 -14.55 11.25 11.58
C VAL A 140 -13.57 12.01 10.69
N GLY A 141 -13.51 11.61 9.42
CA GLY A 141 -12.93 12.43 8.37
C GLY A 141 -14.01 13.34 7.80
N TYR A 142 -13.72 14.64 7.67
CA TYR A 142 -14.68 15.63 7.18
C TYR A 142 -14.00 16.71 6.35
N ALA A 143 -14.78 17.41 5.54
CA ALA A 143 -14.39 18.61 4.83
C ALA A 143 -15.18 19.81 5.38
N VAL A 144 -14.49 20.90 5.72
CA VAL A 144 -15.12 22.15 6.15
C VAL A 144 -15.35 23.04 4.94
N HIS A 145 -16.61 23.41 4.68
CA HIS A 145 -17.03 24.25 3.57
C HIS A 145 -17.27 25.70 3.97
N ALA A 146 -17.68 25.93 5.23
CA ALA A 146 -17.79 27.26 5.82
C ALA A 146 -17.52 27.21 7.33
N ALA A 147 -16.87 28.25 7.85
CA ALA A 147 -16.60 28.39 9.28
C ALA A 147 -16.64 29.86 9.72
N GLU A 148 -16.95 30.08 10.99
CA GLU A 148 -17.02 31.39 11.62
C GLU A 148 -16.20 31.42 12.91
N GLN A 149 -15.50 32.53 13.16
CA GLN A 149 -14.78 32.71 14.42
C GLN A 149 -15.76 33.13 15.52
N THR A 150 -15.93 32.32 16.56
CA THR A 150 -16.97 32.47 17.60
C THR A 150 -16.40 32.79 18.98
N GLY A 151 -15.38 33.65 19.02
CA GLY A 151 -14.73 34.11 20.26
C GLY A 151 -13.41 33.40 20.54
N SER A 152 -13.11 33.18 21.82
CA SER A 152 -11.88 32.52 22.27
C SER A 152 -12.12 31.53 23.40
N HIS A 153 -11.33 30.45 23.40
CA HIS A 153 -11.30 29.41 24.43
C HIS A 153 -9.84 29.16 24.81
N GLU A 154 -9.54 29.17 26.11
CA GLU A 154 -8.16 29.03 26.63
C GLU A 154 -7.13 29.95 25.95
N GLY A 155 -7.52 31.20 25.65
CA GLY A 155 -6.66 32.20 25.03
C GLY A 155 -6.41 32.00 23.52
N LYS A 156 -7.05 31.02 22.88
CA LYS A 156 -6.98 30.76 21.43
C LYS A 156 -8.33 31.03 20.75
N PRO A 157 -8.35 31.45 19.48
CA PRO A 157 -9.61 31.67 18.76
C PRO A 157 -10.39 30.36 18.63
N VAL A 158 -11.72 30.45 18.69
CA VAL A 158 -12.63 29.33 18.38
C VAL A 158 -13.14 29.49 16.96
N VAL A 159 -12.92 28.48 16.12
CA VAL A 159 -13.43 28.40 14.75
C VAL A 159 -14.56 27.38 14.74
N ARG A 160 -15.79 27.85 14.49
CA ARG A 160 -16.97 27.00 14.40
C ARG A 160 -17.24 26.66 12.94
N ALA A 161 -17.15 25.38 12.57
CA ALA A 161 -17.48 24.91 11.23
C ALA A 161 -19.00 24.89 11.05
N THR A 162 -19.55 25.96 10.47
CA THR A 162 -21.00 26.15 10.26
C THR A 162 -21.54 25.38 9.07
N ARG A 163 -20.66 24.94 8.15
CA ARG A 163 -21.00 23.99 7.08
C ARG A 163 -19.86 23.00 6.87
N TRP A 164 -20.11 21.73 7.10
CA TRP A 164 -19.13 20.66 6.94
C TRP A 164 -19.75 19.39 6.39
N GLU A 165 -18.97 18.60 5.67
CA GLU A 165 -19.38 17.34 5.06
C GLU A 165 -18.66 16.18 5.74
N ALA A 166 -19.42 15.20 6.23
CA ALA A 166 -18.88 13.98 6.81
C ALA A 166 -18.45 13.02 5.69
N VAL A 167 -17.16 12.72 5.64
CA VAL A 167 -16.55 11.91 4.57
C VAL A 167 -16.51 10.45 5.00
N GLU A 168 -15.85 10.14 6.11
CA GLU A 168 -15.65 8.76 6.56
C GLU A 168 -15.87 8.60 8.07
N ILE A 169 -16.07 7.36 8.52
CA ILE A 169 -16.00 6.99 9.94
C ILE A 169 -14.85 5.99 10.13
N SER A 170 -13.98 6.26 11.10
CA SER A 170 -12.85 5.40 11.46
C SER A 170 -12.93 4.91 12.90
N LEU A 171 -12.53 3.66 13.13
CA LEU A 171 -12.15 3.17 14.45
C LEU A 171 -10.68 3.48 14.68
N VAL A 172 -10.35 4.23 15.73
CA VAL A 172 -8.98 4.73 15.95
C VAL A 172 -8.49 4.37 17.35
N ALA A 173 -7.18 4.32 17.55
CA ALA A 173 -6.62 4.15 18.89
C ALA A 173 -6.77 5.44 19.73
N THR A 174 -6.54 6.60 19.12
CA THR A 174 -6.57 7.91 19.77
C THR A 174 -7.50 8.85 18.99
N PRO A 175 -8.70 9.16 19.51
CA PRO A 175 -9.65 10.03 18.84
C PRO A 175 -9.32 11.51 19.08
N ALA A 176 -9.65 12.36 18.11
CA ALA A 176 -9.58 13.82 18.29
C ALA A 176 -10.67 14.31 19.25
N ASP A 177 -11.86 13.72 19.18
CA ASP A 177 -12.97 13.94 20.09
C ASP A 177 -13.07 12.73 21.07
N PRO A 178 -12.64 12.88 22.33
CA PRO A 178 -12.67 11.80 23.30
C PRO A 178 -14.07 11.50 23.84
N THR A 179 -15.11 12.25 23.46
CA THR A 179 -16.49 12.07 23.93
C THR A 179 -17.29 11.09 23.06
N VAL A 180 -16.86 10.86 21.81
CA VAL A 180 -17.52 9.98 20.84
C VAL A 180 -16.93 8.58 20.85
N GLY A 181 -17.66 7.61 20.29
CA GLY A 181 -17.23 6.21 20.34
C GLY A 181 -18.35 5.17 20.22
N VAL A 182 -17.92 3.91 20.18
CA VAL A 182 -18.79 2.73 20.24
C VAL A 182 -19.40 2.62 21.64
N GLY A 183 -20.71 2.45 21.73
CA GLY A 183 -21.44 2.38 23.00
C GLY A 183 -21.64 3.74 23.71
N ARG A 184 -21.26 4.85 23.06
CA ARG A 184 -21.49 6.22 23.56
C ARG A 184 -22.67 6.92 22.88
N SER A 185 -23.51 6.14 22.20
CA SER A 185 -24.47 6.62 21.21
C SER A 185 -25.92 6.73 21.69
N PHE A 186 -26.30 6.22 22.88
CA PHE A 186 -27.70 6.26 23.32
C PHE A 186 -27.84 6.35 24.85
N SER A 187 -28.68 7.27 25.34
CA SER A 187 -29.23 7.19 26.71
C SER A 187 -30.39 6.20 26.71
N LYS A 188 -30.53 5.43 27.79
CA LYS A 188 -31.54 4.37 27.95
C LYS A 188 -32.96 4.98 27.83
N GLY A 189 -33.53 4.95 26.63
CA GLY A 189 -34.85 5.54 26.37
C GLY A 189 -35.15 5.98 24.93
N SER A 190 -34.18 6.00 24.00
CA SER A 190 -34.46 6.40 22.61
C SER A 190 -34.94 5.20 21.76
N ASN A 191 -36.22 5.20 21.42
CA ASN A 191 -36.86 4.22 20.54
C ASN A 191 -36.37 4.38 19.08
N MET A 192 -35.25 3.78 18.72
CA MET A 192 -34.89 3.45 17.34
C MET A 192 -35.29 2.00 17.02
N THR A 193 -36.57 1.69 17.24
CA THR A 193 -37.26 0.59 16.57
C THR A 193 -38.44 1.18 15.83
N LYS A 194 -38.16 1.85 14.71
CA LYS A 194 -39.18 2.19 13.72
C LYS A 194 -38.61 1.91 12.34
N THR A 195 -38.88 0.69 11.87
CA THR A 195 -39.09 0.43 10.45
C THR A 195 -40.21 1.37 10.00
N THR A 196 -39.85 2.51 9.44
CA THR A 196 -40.81 3.46 8.88
C THR A 196 -41.50 2.79 7.69
N THR A 197 -42.71 2.31 7.94
CA THR A 197 -43.67 1.96 6.90
C THR A 197 -44.23 3.28 6.37
N ILE A 198 -43.82 3.69 5.18
CA ILE A 198 -44.41 4.86 4.49
C ILE A 198 -45.69 4.37 3.78
N PRO A 199 -46.87 4.96 3.99
CA PRO A 199 -48.03 4.68 3.17
C PRO A 199 -47.88 5.43 1.83
N ALA A 200 -47.35 4.75 0.82
CA ALA A 200 -47.31 5.24 -0.57
C ALA A 200 -47.73 4.11 -1.52
N GLY A 201 -48.86 3.47 -1.25
CA GLY A 201 -49.33 2.30 -2.01
C GLY A 201 -49.63 2.58 -3.49
N GLU A 202 -49.98 3.82 -3.87
CA GLU A 202 -50.27 4.17 -5.27
C GLU A 202 -49.09 4.81 -6.03
N THR A 203 -48.20 5.54 -5.34
CA THR A 203 -47.04 6.19 -5.97
C THR A 203 -45.85 5.25 -6.12
N ALA A 204 -45.58 4.39 -5.14
CA ALA A 204 -44.47 3.43 -5.22
C ALA A 204 -44.69 2.38 -6.31
N GLU A 205 -45.94 1.94 -6.49
CA GLU A 205 -46.29 0.95 -7.51
C GLU A 205 -46.22 1.53 -8.93
N ARG A 206 -46.60 2.81 -9.10
CA ARG A 206 -46.40 3.53 -10.37
C ARG A 206 -44.93 3.73 -10.69
N THR A 207 -44.09 4.04 -9.70
CA THR A 207 -42.64 4.18 -9.88
C THR A 207 -41.99 2.83 -10.20
N ARG A 208 -42.35 1.75 -9.49
CA ARG A 208 -41.89 0.37 -9.76
C ARG A 208 -42.23 -0.07 -11.19
N ALA A 209 -43.48 0.13 -11.61
CA ALA A 209 -43.92 -0.25 -12.95
C ALA A 209 -43.22 0.58 -14.05
N ALA A 210 -42.98 1.88 -13.81
CA ALA A 210 -42.27 2.75 -14.74
C ALA A 210 -40.79 2.37 -14.89
N GLU A 211 -40.12 2.00 -13.80
CA GLU A 211 -38.72 1.54 -13.82
C GLU A 211 -38.56 0.21 -14.55
N ILE A 212 -39.44 -0.77 -14.29
CA ILE A 212 -39.45 -2.07 -14.99
C ILE A 212 -39.72 -1.88 -16.49
N ALA A 213 -40.67 -1.01 -16.86
CA ALA A 213 -40.95 -0.72 -18.27
C ALA A 213 -39.80 0.00 -18.98
N THR A 214 -39.09 0.89 -18.28
CA THR A 214 -37.91 1.58 -18.82
C THR A 214 -36.73 0.64 -18.98
N MET A 215 -36.54 -0.27 -18.03
CA MET A 215 -35.50 -1.30 -18.08
C MET A 215 -35.76 -2.31 -19.21
N GLY A 216 -37.00 -2.75 -19.39
CA GLY A 216 -37.39 -3.63 -20.49
C GLY A 216 -37.07 -3.03 -21.87
N ARG A 217 -37.38 -1.73 -22.07
CA ARG A 217 -37.01 -1.01 -23.31
C ARG A 217 -35.51 -0.84 -23.50
N ARG A 218 -34.75 -0.62 -22.41
CA ARG A 218 -33.31 -0.38 -22.48
C ARG A 218 -32.51 -1.64 -22.81
N PHE A 219 -33.01 -2.81 -22.43
CA PHE A 219 -32.34 -4.09 -22.60
C PHE A 219 -33.06 -5.04 -23.59
N ASP A 220 -33.95 -4.49 -24.43
CA ASP A 220 -34.70 -5.20 -25.49
C ASP A 220 -35.45 -6.46 -25.02
N VAL A 221 -36.01 -6.40 -23.80
CA VAL A 221 -36.81 -7.49 -23.22
C VAL A 221 -38.19 -7.49 -23.85
N PRO A 222 -38.75 -8.64 -24.27
CA PRO A 222 -40.04 -8.69 -24.93
C PRO A 222 -41.18 -8.18 -24.03
N ALA A 223 -42.11 -7.44 -24.64
CA ALA A 223 -43.08 -6.60 -23.93
C ALA A 223 -44.10 -7.38 -23.08
N ASP A 224 -44.35 -8.65 -23.42
CA ASP A 224 -45.14 -9.60 -22.66
C ASP A 224 -44.48 -9.95 -21.31
N ALA A 225 -43.17 -10.23 -21.32
CA ALA A 225 -42.41 -10.54 -20.11
C ALA A 225 -42.33 -9.36 -19.13
N VAL A 226 -42.25 -8.13 -19.65
CA VAL A 226 -42.31 -6.89 -18.86
C VAL A 226 -43.69 -6.73 -18.22
N THR A 227 -44.75 -6.97 -18.98
CA THR A 227 -46.14 -6.85 -18.49
C THR A 227 -46.44 -7.89 -17.41
N ASP A 228 -45.97 -9.12 -17.58
CA ASP A 228 -46.12 -10.19 -16.60
C ASP A 228 -45.31 -9.96 -15.32
N ALA A 229 -44.13 -9.32 -15.41
CA ALA A 229 -43.33 -8.95 -14.24
C ALA A 229 -43.97 -7.81 -13.43
N ILE A 230 -44.66 -6.89 -14.10
CA ILE A 230 -45.47 -5.85 -13.45
C ILE A 230 -46.68 -6.50 -12.76
N ALA A 231 -47.42 -7.38 -13.45
CA ALA A 231 -48.61 -8.04 -12.92
C ALA A 231 -48.33 -8.97 -11.71
N ARG A 232 -47.16 -9.61 -11.68
CA ARG A 232 -46.73 -10.48 -10.57
C ARG A 232 -46.15 -9.74 -9.36
N GLY A 233 -46.04 -8.42 -9.41
CA GLY A 233 -45.49 -7.63 -8.30
C GLY A 233 -43.98 -7.79 -8.10
N THR A 234 -43.23 -8.26 -9.12
CA THR A 234 -41.79 -8.53 -9.02
C THR A 234 -40.99 -7.25 -8.71
N SER A 235 -40.03 -7.30 -7.79
CA SER A 235 -39.24 -6.11 -7.44
C SER A 235 -38.32 -5.69 -8.60
N VAL A 236 -37.94 -4.42 -8.68
CA VAL A 236 -37.02 -3.90 -9.72
C VAL A 236 -35.67 -4.62 -9.67
N ALA A 237 -35.19 -4.98 -8.47
CA ALA A 237 -33.94 -5.70 -8.28
C ALA A 237 -34.01 -7.16 -8.77
N GLU A 238 -35.15 -7.84 -8.58
CA GLU A 238 -35.37 -9.19 -9.12
C GLU A 238 -35.54 -9.18 -10.64
N PHE A 239 -36.25 -8.19 -11.18
CA PHE A 239 -36.36 -8.03 -12.63
C PHE A 239 -34.98 -7.73 -13.24
N SER A 240 -34.20 -6.82 -12.65
CA SER A 240 -32.82 -6.54 -13.05
C SER A 240 -31.94 -7.79 -13.05
N ARG A 241 -32.04 -8.62 -12.01
CA ARG A 241 -31.31 -9.90 -11.96
C ARG A 241 -31.77 -10.86 -13.04
N SER A 242 -33.08 -10.99 -13.30
CA SER A 242 -33.60 -11.85 -14.37
C SER A 242 -33.15 -11.42 -15.77
N VAL A 243 -33.07 -10.10 -16.02
CA VAL A 243 -32.54 -9.52 -17.26
C VAL A 243 -31.04 -9.77 -17.37
N LEU A 244 -30.28 -9.54 -16.29
CA LEU A 244 -28.84 -9.83 -16.25
C LEU A 244 -28.53 -11.32 -16.40
N ASP A 245 -29.34 -12.20 -15.81
CA ASP A 245 -29.20 -13.65 -15.95
C ASP A 245 -29.56 -14.11 -17.37
N GLY A 246 -30.60 -13.53 -17.99
CA GLY A 246 -30.95 -13.74 -19.38
C GLY A 246 -29.86 -13.30 -20.35
N MET A 247 -29.27 -12.11 -20.14
CA MET A 247 -28.11 -11.62 -20.90
C MET A 247 -26.85 -12.45 -20.61
N SER A 248 -26.68 -12.92 -19.37
CA SER A 248 -25.57 -13.79 -19.01
C SER A 248 -25.65 -15.10 -19.77
N ASN A 249 -26.83 -15.64 -20.08
CA ASN A 249 -26.92 -16.91 -20.80
C ASN A 249 -26.50 -16.80 -22.28
N ASP A 250 -26.75 -15.68 -22.95
CA ASP A 250 -26.31 -15.46 -24.34
C ASP A 250 -24.82 -15.08 -24.46
N THR A 251 -24.22 -14.55 -23.39
CA THR A 251 -22.77 -14.22 -23.38
C THR A 251 -21.91 -15.27 -22.64
N ALA A 252 -22.50 -16.09 -21.76
CA ALA A 252 -21.75 -17.04 -20.92
C ALA A 252 -21.44 -18.37 -21.60
N THR A 253 -22.03 -18.71 -22.75
CA THR A 253 -21.60 -19.94 -23.46
C THR A 253 -20.21 -19.76 -24.10
N ALA A 254 -19.79 -18.53 -24.40
CA ALA A 254 -18.45 -18.26 -24.95
C ALA A 254 -17.37 -18.05 -23.86
N THR A 255 -17.73 -17.57 -22.66
CA THR A 255 -16.74 -17.16 -21.64
C THR A 255 -16.61 -18.13 -20.46
N ARG A 256 -17.57 -19.03 -20.20
CA ARG A 256 -17.47 -20.02 -19.10
C ARG A 256 -16.59 -21.23 -19.40
N ALA A 257 -16.21 -21.47 -20.66
CA ALA A 257 -15.23 -22.50 -20.99
C ALA A 257 -13.78 -22.10 -20.59
N SER A 258 -13.52 -20.83 -20.28
CA SER A 258 -12.16 -20.30 -20.13
C SER A 258 -11.68 -20.11 -18.67
N MET A 259 -12.53 -20.17 -17.64
CA MET A 259 -12.12 -19.77 -16.27
C MET A 259 -12.74 -20.57 -15.10
N ALA A 260 -13.34 -21.73 -15.33
CA ALA A 260 -13.99 -22.51 -14.26
C ALA A 260 -13.39 -23.92 -14.09
N ALA A 261 -12.11 -23.98 -13.67
CA ALA A 261 -11.49 -25.07 -12.89
C ALA A 261 -10.01 -24.71 -12.68
N PRO A 262 -9.66 -23.96 -11.61
CA PRO A 262 -9.28 -24.60 -10.34
C PRO A 262 -9.48 -23.71 -9.08
N ALA A 263 -10.46 -22.80 -9.06
CA ALA A 263 -10.62 -21.85 -7.95
C ALA A 263 -11.31 -22.42 -6.68
N LEU A 264 -11.97 -23.58 -6.78
CA LEU A 264 -12.73 -24.15 -5.66
C LEU A 264 -11.89 -25.08 -4.76
N ALA A 265 -10.75 -25.61 -5.25
CA ALA A 265 -9.86 -26.50 -4.49
C ALA A 265 -8.75 -25.77 -3.72
N ALA A 266 -8.47 -24.50 -4.05
CA ALA A 266 -7.45 -23.68 -3.38
C ALA A 266 -7.84 -23.25 -1.95
N ARG A 267 -9.02 -23.65 -1.45
CA ARG A 267 -9.56 -23.25 -0.14
C ARG A 267 -9.21 -24.22 0.99
N GLU A 268 -8.71 -25.43 0.68
CA GLU A 268 -8.43 -26.47 1.70
C GLU A 268 -6.95 -26.83 1.88
N ASN A 269 -6.04 -26.41 0.99
CA ASN A 269 -4.59 -26.59 1.19
C ASN A 269 -3.79 -25.39 0.68
N PRO A 270 -2.99 -24.70 1.53
CA PRO A 270 -2.08 -23.66 1.05
C PRO A 270 -0.99 -24.29 0.16
N TYR A 271 -0.72 -23.66 -0.99
CA TYR A 271 0.34 -24.06 -1.91
C TYR A 271 1.68 -24.16 -1.15
N SER A 272 2.24 -25.37 -1.04
CA SER A 272 3.48 -25.63 -0.30
C SER A 272 4.64 -25.92 -1.24
N LEU A 273 5.51 -24.92 -1.40
CA LEU A 273 6.71 -25.03 -2.23
C LEU A 273 7.65 -26.15 -1.78
N VAL A 274 7.66 -26.45 -0.47
CA VAL A 274 8.47 -27.53 0.14
C VAL A 274 7.98 -28.91 -0.34
N ARG A 275 6.66 -29.12 -0.39
CA ARG A 275 6.07 -30.37 -0.90
C ARG A 275 6.37 -30.56 -2.38
N ALA A 276 6.34 -29.49 -3.18
CA ALA A 276 6.70 -29.54 -4.61
C ALA A 276 8.18 -29.92 -4.84
N ILE A 277 9.10 -29.30 -4.09
CA ILE A 277 10.54 -29.56 -4.20
C ILE A 277 10.88 -30.98 -3.71
N ALA A 278 10.34 -31.39 -2.56
CA ALA A 278 10.55 -32.73 -2.02
C ALA A 278 9.98 -33.81 -2.96
N ALA A 279 8.81 -33.58 -3.55
CA ALA A 279 8.21 -34.49 -4.53
C ALA A 279 9.05 -34.59 -5.82
N GLN A 280 9.64 -33.49 -6.28
CA GLN A 280 10.50 -33.48 -7.45
C GLN A 280 11.85 -34.17 -7.20
N ALA A 281 12.48 -33.90 -6.05
CA ALA A 281 13.74 -34.53 -5.66
C ALA A 281 13.59 -36.04 -5.35
N ALA A 282 12.43 -36.46 -4.83
CA ALA A 282 12.13 -37.87 -4.56
C ALA A 282 11.48 -38.61 -5.75
N GLY A 283 11.07 -37.90 -6.81
CA GLY A 283 10.28 -38.46 -7.91
C GLY A 283 8.86 -38.91 -7.52
N ASN A 284 8.40 -38.60 -6.31
CA ASN A 284 7.12 -39.05 -5.76
C ASN A 284 6.19 -37.87 -5.45
N TRP A 285 5.18 -37.67 -6.30
CA TRP A 285 4.22 -36.57 -6.21
C TRP A 285 2.94 -36.89 -5.43
N SER A 286 2.88 -38.04 -4.76
CA SER A 286 1.67 -38.48 -4.02
C SER A 286 1.21 -37.49 -2.94
N GLU A 287 2.15 -36.82 -2.27
CA GLU A 287 1.86 -35.82 -1.24
C GLU A 287 1.76 -34.38 -1.79
N ALA A 288 2.00 -34.16 -3.09
CA ALA A 288 2.10 -32.83 -3.74
C ALA A 288 1.19 -32.69 -4.97
N GLY A 289 -0.04 -33.22 -4.90
CA GLY A 289 -0.99 -33.22 -6.01
C GLY A 289 -1.44 -31.82 -6.46
N PHE A 290 -1.75 -30.94 -5.50
CA PHE A 290 -2.22 -29.57 -5.78
C PHE A 290 -1.14 -28.71 -6.46
N GLU A 291 0.10 -28.79 -5.98
CA GLU A 291 1.25 -28.05 -6.52
C GLU A 291 1.61 -28.54 -7.92
N ARG A 292 1.47 -29.85 -8.16
CA ARG A 292 1.64 -30.45 -9.48
C ARG A 292 0.57 -29.97 -10.45
N GLU A 293 -0.69 -29.87 -10.03
CA GLU A 293 -1.78 -29.35 -10.85
C GLU A 293 -1.60 -27.87 -11.19
N VAL A 294 -1.18 -27.05 -10.22
CA VAL A 294 -0.86 -25.62 -10.45
C VAL A 294 0.34 -25.47 -11.40
N ALA A 295 1.39 -26.27 -11.22
CA ALA A 295 2.54 -26.26 -12.11
C ALA A 295 2.16 -26.71 -13.53
N GLN A 296 1.34 -27.75 -13.68
CA GLN A 296 0.83 -28.24 -14.96
C GLN A 296 -0.11 -27.24 -15.65
N GLU A 297 -0.96 -26.54 -14.90
CA GLU A 297 -1.85 -25.52 -15.42
C GLU A 297 -1.05 -24.28 -15.89
N MET A 298 0.00 -23.90 -15.15
CA MET A 298 0.94 -22.86 -15.60
C MET A 298 1.72 -23.29 -16.85
N HIS A 299 2.07 -24.58 -16.99
CA HIS A 299 2.69 -25.13 -18.19
C HIS A 299 1.75 -25.05 -19.40
N ARG A 300 0.46 -25.40 -19.24
CA ARG A 300 -0.53 -25.32 -20.33
C ARG A 300 -0.79 -23.90 -20.80
N ARG A 301 -0.79 -22.93 -19.88
CA ARG A 301 -1.08 -21.51 -20.20
C ARG A 301 0.09 -20.75 -20.83
N ARG A 302 1.34 -21.16 -20.59
CA ARG A 302 2.53 -20.40 -20.97
C ARG A 302 3.36 -21.00 -22.12
N GLY A 303 2.97 -22.15 -22.66
CA GLY A 303 3.49 -22.67 -23.94
C GLY A 303 4.97 -23.07 -23.97
N ARG A 304 5.71 -22.98 -22.85
CA ARG A 304 7.13 -23.36 -22.75
C ARG A 304 7.33 -24.29 -21.56
N ALA A 305 8.00 -25.42 -21.80
CA ALA A 305 8.32 -26.40 -20.76
C ALA A 305 9.41 -25.85 -19.84
N ALA A 306 9.16 -25.82 -18.53
CA ALA A 306 10.22 -25.62 -17.55
C ALA A 306 11.09 -26.88 -17.48
N SER A 307 12.39 -26.73 -17.18
CA SER A 307 13.22 -27.89 -16.83
C SER A 307 12.95 -28.38 -15.40
N GLY A 308 12.33 -27.54 -14.56
CA GLY A 308 11.96 -27.79 -13.17
C GLY A 308 10.45 -27.72 -12.94
N PHE A 309 10.00 -26.75 -12.15
CA PHE A 309 8.58 -26.45 -11.93
C PHE A 309 8.38 -24.95 -11.67
N TYR A 310 7.26 -24.39 -12.15
CA TYR A 310 6.97 -22.96 -12.00
C TYR A 310 6.35 -22.63 -10.64
N VAL A 311 6.87 -21.60 -9.95
CA VAL A 311 6.24 -21.03 -8.76
C VAL A 311 5.44 -19.79 -9.14
N PRO A 312 4.13 -19.70 -8.82
CA PRO A 312 3.35 -18.49 -9.09
C PRO A 312 3.90 -17.28 -8.31
N THR A 313 4.15 -16.16 -8.99
CA THR A 313 4.63 -14.92 -8.37
C THR A 313 3.74 -14.46 -7.19
N ALA A 314 2.42 -14.68 -7.28
CA ALA A 314 1.47 -14.38 -6.20
C ALA A 314 1.65 -15.24 -4.93
N ALA A 315 2.18 -16.46 -5.06
CA ALA A 315 2.53 -17.31 -3.91
C ALA A 315 3.88 -16.88 -3.27
N LEU A 316 4.70 -16.12 -4.00
CA LEU A 316 5.91 -15.50 -3.46
C LEU A 316 5.59 -14.24 -2.63
N VAL A 317 4.48 -13.55 -2.94
CA VAL A 317 4.05 -12.28 -2.32
C VAL A 317 3.24 -12.50 -1.02
N ARG A 318 2.63 -13.66 -0.80
CA ARG A 318 1.76 -13.94 0.38
C ARG A 318 2.47 -14.48 1.64
N SER A 319 3.79 -14.36 1.78
CA SER A 319 4.48 -14.81 3.00
C SER A 319 4.59 -13.77 4.12
N GLU A 320 4.05 -12.55 3.93
CA GLU A 320 3.96 -11.53 4.98
C GLU A 320 2.73 -11.78 5.86
N GLY A 321 2.82 -12.72 6.81
CA GLY A 321 1.66 -12.98 7.67
C GLY A 321 1.74 -14.11 8.66
N ARG A 322 2.89 -14.31 9.34
CA ARG A 322 2.90 -15.17 10.54
C ARG A 322 3.81 -14.66 11.64
N ALA A 323 3.31 -13.67 12.37
CA ALA A 323 3.82 -13.29 13.68
C ALA A 323 3.14 -14.13 14.77
N LEU A 324 3.89 -14.76 15.69
CA LEU A 324 3.60 -14.90 17.14
C LEU A 324 4.50 -15.93 17.84
N LEU A 325 5.33 -15.44 18.78
CA LEU A 325 5.53 -15.87 20.19
C LEU A 325 6.99 -15.83 20.68
N THR A 326 7.13 -15.20 21.83
CA THR A 326 8.34 -14.76 22.54
C THR A 326 8.97 -15.86 23.40
N THR A 327 10.31 -15.96 23.47
CA THR A 327 11.17 -15.95 24.71
C THR A 327 12.65 -16.29 24.44
N ALA A 328 13.53 -15.77 25.31
CA ALA A 328 15.01 -15.81 25.34
C ALA A 328 15.60 -17.25 25.46
N ASN A 329 16.86 -17.66 25.20
CA ASN A 329 18.20 -17.06 25.05
C ASN A 329 19.19 -18.09 24.41
N ALA A 330 20.24 -17.60 23.73
CA ALA A 330 21.63 -18.13 23.50
C ALA A 330 21.98 -19.59 23.05
N GLY A 331 22.68 -19.71 21.88
CA GLY A 331 24.08 -20.20 21.79
C GLY A 331 24.44 -21.64 21.32
N SER A 332 25.18 -21.72 20.18
CA SER A 332 26.08 -22.80 19.70
C SER A 332 25.55 -23.84 18.70
N LEU A 333 25.98 -23.72 17.44
CA LEU A 333 25.65 -24.58 16.30
C LEU A 333 26.75 -25.64 16.07
N ILE A 334 26.76 -26.71 16.86
CA ILE A 334 27.08 -28.10 16.49
C ILE A 334 26.79 -28.95 17.73
N GLY A 335 25.80 -29.84 17.62
CA GLY A 335 25.51 -30.83 18.64
C GLY A 335 24.86 -30.31 19.92
N THR A 336 23.78 -29.53 19.83
CA THR A 336 22.72 -29.40 20.87
C THR A 336 21.49 -28.77 20.18
N ASP A 337 20.29 -29.07 20.68
CA ASP A 337 18.96 -28.69 20.18
C ASP A 337 18.93 -27.36 19.40
N HIS A 338 18.76 -27.44 18.08
CA HIS A 338 18.80 -26.28 17.19
C HIS A 338 17.47 -25.51 17.28
N MET A 339 17.46 -24.37 17.96
CA MET A 339 16.36 -23.40 17.89
C MET A 339 16.31 -22.78 16.48
N GLY A 340 15.60 -23.44 15.56
CA GLY A 340 15.41 -23.00 14.17
C GLY A 340 14.81 -21.59 14.01
N ASP A 341 14.27 -21.03 15.09
CA ASP A 341 13.62 -19.70 15.13
C ASP A 341 14.60 -18.51 15.24
N LYS A 342 15.89 -18.71 15.51
CA LYS A 342 16.87 -17.61 15.68
C LYS A 342 17.98 -17.63 14.63
N PHE A 343 17.59 -17.72 13.36
CA PHE A 343 18.53 -17.54 12.26
C PHE A 343 18.90 -16.05 12.11
N VAL A 344 20.19 -15.74 12.17
CA VAL A 344 20.70 -14.39 11.92
C VAL A 344 21.01 -14.28 10.43
N GLU A 345 20.18 -13.56 9.69
CA GLU A 345 20.42 -13.31 8.28
C GLU A 345 21.57 -12.32 8.05
N SER A 346 22.27 -12.48 6.92
CA SER A 346 23.26 -11.49 6.48
C SER A 346 22.57 -10.16 6.18
N LEU A 347 23.19 -9.05 6.59
CA LEU A 347 22.76 -7.71 6.21
C LEU A 347 22.78 -7.57 4.70
N LYS A 348 21.71 -7.01 4.13
CA LYS A 348 21.49 -6.83 2.70
C LYS A 348 21.13 -5.37 2.42
N PRO A 349 21.59 -4.80 1.30
CA PRO A 349 21.15 -3.49 0.87
C PRO A 349 19.65 -3.50 0.56
N GLN A 350 18.97 -2.40 0.88
CA GLN A 350 17.53 -2.26 0.68
C GLN A 350 17.23 -1.98 -0.80
N VAL A 351 16.27 -2.72 -1.36
CA VAL A 351 15.76 -2.49 -2.73
C VAL A 351 14.83 -1.29 -2.71
N ARG A 352 15.14 -0.25 -3.49
CA ARG A 352 14.42 1.05 -3.43
C ARG A 352 13.82 1.47 -4.77
N VAL A 353 14.27 0.90 -5.89
CA VAL A 353 13.80 1.29 -7.23
C VAL A 353 12.30 1.01 -7.43
N LEU A 354 11.81 -0.12 -6.94
CA LEU A 354 10.38 -0.45 -7.01
C LEU A 354 9.53 0.43 -6.09
N GLU A 355 10.02 0.72 -4.88
CA GLU A 355 9.34 1.62 -3.94
C GLU A 355 9.23 3.05 -4.50
N LEU A 356 10.25 3.48 -5.25
CA LEU A 356 10.26 4.76 -5.92
C LEU A 356 9.28 4.84 -7.10
N GLY A 357 8.60 3.76 -7.48
CA GLY A 357 7.52 3.77 -8.47
C GLY A 357 7.92 3.31 -9.87
N ALA A 358 8.95 2.46 -10.00
CA ALA A 358 9.29 1.83 -11.28
C ALA A 358 8.13 0.97 -11.83
N THR A 359 7.90 1.06 -13.14
CA THR A 359 6.81 0.35 -13.80
C THR A 359 7.22 -1.08 -14.14
N MET A 360 6.51 -2.06 -13.58
CA MET A 360 6.73 -3.49 -13.84
C MET A 360 5.88 -3.97 -15.02
N LEU A 361 6.54 -4.41 -16.09
CA LEU A 361 5.92 -5.05 -17.24
C LEU A 361 6.06 -6.57 -17.08
N SER A 362 5.03 -7.20 -16.49
CA SER A 362 5.01 -8.65 -16.25
C SER A 362 4.32 -9.42 -17.37
N GLY A 363 4.69 -10.70 -17.54
CA GLY A 363 4.02 -11.60 -18.47
C GLY A 363 4.50 -11.50 -19.92
N LEU A 364 5.69 -10.93 -20.14
CA LEU A 364 6.30 -10.87 -21.46
C LEU A 364 6.71 -12.28 -21.91
N ILE A 365 6.36 -12.62 -23.17
CA ILE A 365 6.68 -13.92 -23.79
C ILE A 365 7.75 -13.74 -24.88
N GLU A 366 7.65 -12.65 -25.65
CA GLU A 366 8.59 -12.28 -26.71
C GLU A 366 9.28 -10.94 -26.38
N ASP A 367 10.20 -10.51 -27.24
CA ASP A 367 10.84 -9.20 -27.12
C ASP A 367 9.78 -8.09 -27.16
N ALA A 368 9.86 -7.16 -26.20
CA ALA A 368 8.94 -6.03 -26.14
C ALA A 368 9.56 -4.81 -26.80
N SER A 369 8.77 -4.13 -27.64
CA SER A 369 9.15 -2.85 -28.21
C SER A 369 8.04 -1.84 -27.90
N ILE A 370 8.41 -0.75 -27.25
CA ILE A 370 7.49 0.34 -26.91
C ILE A 370 7.83 1.51 -27.83
N PRO A 371 6.96 1.85 -28.81
CA PRO A 371 7.17 3.02 -29.63
C PRO A 371 7.04 4.27 -28.76
N ARG A 372 7.99 5.20 -28.92
CA ARG A 372 7.99 6.52 -28.30
C ARG A 372 8.02 7.58 -29.40
N MET A 373 7.27 8.66 -29.20
CA MET A 373 7.40 9.85 -30.04
C MET A 373 8.46 10.75 -29.39
N THR A 374 9.51 11.10 -30.13
CA THR A 374 10.62 11.90 -29.60
C THR A 374 10.33 13.38 -29.75
N ASN A 375 9.84 13.79 -30.92
CA ASN A 375 9.35 15.14 -31.17
C ASN A 375 7.91 15.09 -31.67
N GLY A 376 7.04 15.89 -31.07
CA GLY A 376 5.70 16.15 -31.59
C GLY A 376 5.72 17.20 -32.70
N THR A 377 4.55 17.40 -33.32
CA THR A 377 4.33 18.47 -34.29
C THR A 377 4.30 19.83 -33.58
N ALA A 378 5.01 20.82 -34.11
CA ALA A 378 5.04 22.17 -33.57
C ALA A 378 3.86 23.01 -34.09
N ALA A 379 3.15 23.68 -33.20
CA ALA A 379 2.18 24.71 -33.57
C ALA A 379 2.90 26.05 -33.72
N GLN A 380 2.71 26.73 -34.85
CA GLN A 380 3.33 28.03 -35.12
C GLN A 380 2.28 29.12 -35.31
N TRP A 381 2.57 30.32 -34.81
CA TRP A 381 1.79 31.51 -35.10
C TRP A 381 2.29 32.08 -36.43
N ILE A 382 1.43 32.07 -37.45
CA ILE A 382 1.74 32.64 -38.76
C ILE A 382 1.27 34.10 -38.83
N ALA A 383 2.05 34.95 -39.49
CA ALA A 383 1.62 36.29 -39.85
C ALA A 383 0.63 36.25 -41.03
N GLU A 384 -0.07 37.36 -41.29
CA GLU A 384 -0.91 37.48 -42.47
C GLU A 384 -0.01 37.43 -43.73
N ASP A 385 -0.27 36.45 -44.61
CA ASP A 385 0.48 36.13 -45.84
C ASP A 385 1.72 35.23 -45.70
N ASP A 386 2.00 34.67 -44.52
CA ASP A 386 3.08 33.68 -44.34
C ASP A 386 2.60 32.21 -44.42
N ALA A 387 3.42 31.36 -45.05
CA ALA A 387 3.19 29.92 -45.09
C ALA A 387 3.74 29.24 -43.83
N ALA A 388 2.94 28.36 -43.21
CA ALA A 388 3.35 27.55 -42.08
C ALA A 388 4.38 26.49 -42.51
N GLU A 389 5.51 26.37 -41.80
CA GLU A 389 6.46 25.27 -42.00
C GLU A 389 5.87 23.92 -41.52
N GLU A 390 6.00 22.86 -42.31
CA GLU A 390 5.54 21.53 -41.91
C GLU A 390 6.51 20.91 -40.91
N SER A 391 6.00 20.46 -39.75
CA SER A 391 6.80 19.76 -38.74
C SER A 391 6.42 18.28 -38.71
N ASP A 392 7.34 17.40 -39.10
CA ASP A 392 7.12 15.95 -39.06
C ASP A 392 7.40 15.38 -37.65
N PRO A 393 6.47 14.57 -37.08
CA PRO A 393 6.72 13.89 -35.82
C PRO A 393 7.74 12.76 -36.00
N THR A 394 8.69 12.64 -35.08
CA THR A 394 9.71 11.56 -35.11
C THR A 394 9.39 10.47 -34.09
N PHE A 395 9.49 9.22 -34.51
CA PHE A 395 9.26 8.04 -33.67
C PHE A 395 10.57 7.28 -33.45
N ASP A 396 10.78 6.82 -32.22
CA ASP A 396 11.83 5.87 -31.84
C ASP A 396 11.18 4.70 -31.07
N ALA A 397 11.91 3.62 -30.81
CA ALA A 397 11.38 2.48 -30.09
C ALA A 397 12.30 2.04 -28.95
N VAL A 398 11.74 1.89 -27.76
CA VAL A 398 12.43 1.31 -26.60
C VAL A 398 12.29 -0.20 -26.65
N ALA A 399 13.38 -0.88 -26.99
CA ALA A 399 13.43 -2.35 -27.06
C ALA A 399 13.89 -2.97 -25.74
N LEU A 400 13.14 -3.94 -25.26
CA LEU A 400 13.37 -4.75 -24.08
C LEU A 400 13.64 -6.20 -24.54
N LYS A 401 14.79 -6.75 -24.14
CA LYS A 401 15.27 -8.08 -24.55
C LYS A 401 15.42 -9.00 -23.37
N LEU A 402 15.10 -10.28 -23.55
CA LEU A 402 15.25 -11.29 -22.51
C LEU A 402 16.72 -11.43 -22.05
N LYS A 403 17.00 -11.16 -20.77
CA LYS A 403 18.30 -11.45 -20.13
C LYS A 403 18.08 -12.30 -18.88
N GLN A 404 18.92 -13.31 -18.70
CA GLN A 404 18.77 -14.28 -17.62
C GLN A 404 19.62 -13.91 -16.39
N LEU A 405 18.97 -13.87 -15.23
CA LEU A 405 19.57 -13.71 -13.91
C LEU A 405 19.43 -15.04 -13.14
N SER A 406 20.53 -15.50 -12.53
CA SER A 406 20.55 -16.77 -11.80
C SER A 406 21.18 -16.62 -10.41
N ALA A 407 20.48 -17.12 -9.38
CA ALA A 407 20.99 -17.26 -8.03
C ALA A 407 21.19 -18.76 -7.71
N ASN A 408 22.41 -19.15 -7.33
CA ASN A 408 22.78 -20.54 -7.11
C ASN A 408 23.19 -20.76 -5.65
N ALA A 409 22.61 -21.74 -4.97
CA ALA A 409 23.10 -22.22 -3.68
C ALA A 409 23.53 -23.68 -3.74
N ARG A 410 24.44 -24.05 -2.84
CA ARG A 410 24.93 -25.41 -2.67
C ARG A 410 24.64 -25.85 -1.24
N LEU A 411 23.91 -26.94 -1.06
CA LEU A 411 23.69 -27.58 0.24
C LEU A 411 24.31 -28.98 0.24
N SER A 412 24.83 -29.42 1.38
CA SER A 412 25.20 -30.83 1.53
C SER A 412 23.98 -31.70 1.80
N ARG A 413 23.98 -32.96 1.34
CA ARG A 413 22.92 -33.94 1.63
C ARG A 413 22.77 -34.22 3.13
N ARG A 414 23.83 -34.03 3.93
CA ARG A 414 23.78 -34.15 5.39
C ARG A 414 23.00 -33.01 6.03
N GLN A 415 23.18 -31.78 5.54
CA GLN A 415 22.38 -30.62 5.94
C GLN A 415 20.92 -30.81 5.57
N LEU A 416 20.61 -31.29 4.36
CA LEU A 416 19.22 -31.57 3.95
C LEU A 416 18.53 -32.67 4.78
N LYS A 417 19.28 -33.66 5.30
CA LYS A 417 18.73 -34.73 6.16
C LYS A 417 18.57 -34.31 7.62
N GLN A 418 19.31 -33.29 8.06
CA GLN A 418 19.30 -32.79 9.45
C GLN A 418 18.58 -31.44 9.56
N SER A 419 18.16 -30.85 8.44
CA SER A 419 17.50 -29.55 8.40
C SER A 419 16.06 -29.67 8.88
N LEU A 420 15.73 -28.82 9.85
CA LEU A 420 14.36 -28.52 10.21
C LEU A 420 13.67 -27.80 9.02
N PRO A 421 12.33 -27.91 8.85
CA PRO A 421 11.57 -27.23 7.78
C PRO A 421 11.82 -25.72 7.64
N ALA A 422 12.40 -25.07 8.66
CA ALA A 422 12.77 -23.67 8.64
C ALA A 422 13.96 -23.33 7.71
N LEU A 423 14.93 -24.24 7.51
CA LEU A 423 16.13 -23.94 6.72
C LEU A 423 15.82 -23.70 5.23
N ASP A 424 14.84 -24.43 4.70
CA ASP A 424 14.43 -24.31 3.30
C ASP A 424 13.73 -22.97 3.04
N GLN A 425 12.88 -22.52 3.98
CA GLN A 425 12.23 -21.20 3.88
C GLN A 425 13.26 -20.07 3.92
N ILE A 426 14.26 -20.18 4.80
CA ILE A 426 15.36 -19.23 4.89
C ILE A 426 16.17 -19.18 3.60
N LEU A 427 16.50 -20.34 3.02
CA LEU A 427 17.27 -20.41 1.78
C LEU A 427 16.50 -19.78 0.61
N ILE A 428 15.21 -20.08 0.51
CA ILE A 428 14.35 -19.53 -0.54
C ILE A 428 14.21 -18.03 -0.38
N GLN A 429 14.00 -17.53 0.85
CA GLN A 429 13.96 -16.10 1.12
C GLN A 429 15.29 -15.43 0.75
N ASN A 430 16.41 -16.04 1.12
CA ASN A 430 17.73 -15.54 0.76
C ASN A 430 17.93 -15.43 -0.75
N MET A 431 17.55 -16.46 -1.51
CA MET A 431 17.63 -16.43 -2.98
C MET A 431 16.75 -15.35 -3.59
N ARG A 432 15.53 -15.16 -3.08
CA ARG A 432 14.63 -14.09 -3.52
C ARG A 432 15.25 -12.72 -3.29
N ASP A 433 15.77 -12.49 -2.09
CA ASP A 433 16.37 -11.20 -1.76
C ASP A 433 17.61 -10.94 -2.62
N GLN A 434 18.44 -11.95 -2.90
CA GLN A 434 19.59 -11.80 -3.78
C GLN A 434 19.21 -11.45 -5.22
N ILE A 435 18.13 -12.06 -5.74
CA ILE A 435 17.58 -11.68 -7.05
C ILE A 435 17.10 -10.23 -7.03
N ALA A 436 16.38 -9.82 -5.98
CA ALA A 436 15.86 -8.46 -5.85
C ALA A 436 16.99 -7.42 -5.75
N ILE A 437 18.04 -7.70 -4.97
CA ILE A 437 19.23 -6.84 -4.84
C ILE A 437 19.96 -6.72 -6.18
N ALA A 438 20.17 -7.84 -6.88
CA ALA A 438 20.83 -7.83 -8.18
C ALA A 438 20.02 -7.07 -9.24
N LEU A 439 18.68 -7.16 -9.19
CA LEU A 439 17.80 -6.42 -10.08
C LEU A 439 17.84 -4.91 -9.79
N ASP A 440 17.80 -4.50 -8.53
CA ASP A 440 17.92 -3.10 -8.09
C ASP A 440 19.28 -2.50 -8.50
N LEU A 441 20.37 -3.23 -8.26
CA LEU A 441 21.72 -2.83 -8.71
C LEU A 441 21.79 -2.70 -10.23
N ALA A 442 21.21 -3.63 -10.99
CA ALA A 442 21.16 -3.56 -12.44
C ALA A 442 20.33 -2.37 -12.93
N ALA A 443 19.25 -2.01 -12.22
CA ALA A 443 18.43 -0.85 -12.53
C ALA A 443 19.17 0.47 -12.32
N ILE A 444 20.04 0.54 -11.31
CA ILE A 444 20.78 1.76 -10.95
C ILE A 444 22.04 1.89 -11.81
N ALA A 445 22.92 0.89 -11.77
CA ALA A 445 24.30 0.96 -12.28
C ALA A 445 24.63 -0.15 -13.30
N GLY A 446 23.63 -0.83 -13.86
CA GLY A 446 23.84 -1.86 -14.87
C GLY A 446 24.63 -1.34 -16.06
N THR A 447 25.69 -2.05 -16.46
CA THR A 447 26.63 -1.60 -17.51
C THR A 447 26.00 -1.54 -18.90
N GLY A 448 24.89 -2.27 -19.12
CA GLY A 448 24.29 -2.44 -20.44
C GLY A 448 25.15 -3.24 -21.43
N THR A 449 26.27 -3.81 -20.96
CA THR A 449 27.16 -4.65 -21.78
C THR A 449 26.95 -6.12 -21.48
N GLY A 450 27.13 -6.97 -22.50
CA GLY A 450 26.87 -8.40 -22.39
C GLY A 450 25.41 -8.71 -22.04
N ASN A 451 25.21 -9.57 -21.05
CA ASN A 451 23.87 -10.01 -20.60
C ASN A 451 23.34 -9.19 -19.41
N GLN A 452 23.89 -8.01 -19.13
CA GLN A 452 23.40 -7.14 -18.06
C GLN A 452 22.39 -6.10 -18.59
N PRO A 453 21.30 -5.81 -17.87
CA PRO A 453 20.46 -4.64 -18.11
C PRO A 453 21.27 -3.35 -18.05
N ARG A 454 20.81 -2.31 -18.76
CA ARG A 454 21.41 -0.98 -18.70
C ARG A 454 20.71 -0.17 -17.62
N GLY A 455 21.44 0.20 -16.58
CA GLY A 455 20.91 0.99 -15.47
C GLY A 455 20.86 2.48 -15.79
N VAL A 456 20.06 3.22 -15.02
CA VAL A 456 19.78 4.66 -15.20
C VAL A 456 21.06 5.48 -15.32
N LEU A 457 22.10 5.20 -14.52
CA LEU A 457 23.37 5.94 -14.54
C LEU A 457 24.12 5.83 -15.88
N ASN A 458 23.91 4.76 -16.64
CA ASN A 458 24.60 4.48 -17.90
C ASN A 458 23.71 4.72 -19.12
N VAL A 459 22.50 5.26 -18.94
CA VAL A 459 21.62 5.61 -20.06
C VAL A 459 22.13 6.89 -20.73
N PRO A 460 22.39 6.90 -22.04
CA PRO A 460 22.77 8.11 -22.76
C PRO A 460 21.57 9.05 -22.82
N GLY A 461 21.84 10.35 -22.65
CA GLY A 461 20.80 11.39 -22.70
C GLY A 461 20.22 11.78 -21.34
N ILE A 462 20.65 11.17 -20.24
CA ILE A 462 20.32 11.67 -18.89
C ILE A 462 21.00 13.02 -18.64
N HIS A 463 20.39 13.85 -17.81
CA HIS A 463 21.02 15.09 -17.36
C HIS A 463 22.16 14.78 -16.38
N THR A 464 23.38 15.21 -16.69
CA THR A 464 24.51 15.06 -15.76
C THR A 464 24.88 16.40 -15.16
N ARG A 465 25.14 16.40 -13.85
CA ARG A 465 25.72 17.54 -13.14
C ARG A 465 27.08 17.14 -12.58
N ASP A 466 28.08 17.91 -12.96
CA ASP A 466 29.47 17.70 -12.56
C ASP A 466 29.82 18.61 -11.38
N MET A 467 30.28 18.02 -10.28
CA MET A 467 30.73 18.74 -9.08
C MET A 467 32.17 19.27 -9.20
N GLY A 468 32.90 18.89 -10.26
CA GLY A 468 34.24 19.37 -10.57
C GLY A 468 35.10 18.36 -11.34
N GLU A 469 36.37 18.69 -11.58
CA GLU A 469 37.32 17.80 -12.28
C GLU A 469 37.65 16.53 -11.49
N ASN A 470 37.63 16.61 -10.15
CA ASN A 470 37.94 15.49 -9.24
C ASN A 470 36.76 15.17 -8.28
N GLY A 471 35.55 15.61 -8.62
CA GLY A 471 34.41 15.60 -7.71
C GLY A 471 34.45 16.70 -6.65
N GLY A 472 33.36 16.84 -5.91
CA GLY A 472 33.18 17.93 -4.94
C GLY A 472 32.20 17.57 -3.82
N ALA A 473 32.27 18.31 -2.71
CA ALA A 473 31.36 18.15 -1.59
C ALA A 473 29.93 18.55 -2.00
N ILE A 474 28.93 17.81 -1.52
CA ILE A 474 27.54 18.09 -1.84
C ILE A 474 27.12 19.47 -1.34
N ASN A 475 26.39 20.22 -2.18
CA ASN A 475 25.88 21.54 -1.82
C ASN A 475 24.43 21.70 -2.31
N TRP A 476 23.68 22.58 -1.65
CA TRP A 476 22.25 22.79 -1.97
C TRP A 476 22.03 23.34 -3.39
N ALA A 477 22.95 24.16 -3.90
CA ALA A 477 22.83 24.76 -5.22
C ALA A 477 22.80 23.70 -6.32
N GLU A 478 23.72 22.73 -6.29
CA GLU A 478 23.80 21.66 -7.29
C GLU A 478 22.61 20.70 -7.22
N ILE A 479 22.12 20.37 -6.02
CA ILE A 479 20.89 19.58 -5.85
C ILE A 479 19.70 20.27 -6.52
N THR A 480 19.49 21.56 -6.23
CA THR A 480 18.38 22.31 -6.84
C THR A 480 18.56 22.53 -8.34
N ALA A 481 19.80 22.67 -8.81
CA ALA A 481 20.12 22.84 -10.23
C ALA A 481 19.88 21.55 -11.03
N LEU A 482 20.14 20.37 -10.45
CA LEU A 482 19.77 19.09 -11.06
C LEU A 482 18.25 18.93 -11.12
N ALA A 483 17.55 19.24 -10.02
CA ALA A 483 16.10 19.18 -9.97
C ALA A 483 15.45 20.13 -10.99
N ALA A 484 16.02 21.32 -11.19
CA ALA A 484 15.57 22.29 -12.18
C ALA A 484 15.77 21.79 -13.62
N MET A 485 16.88 21.09 -13.91
CA MET A 485 17.10 20.50 -15.24
C MET A 485 16.06 19.44 -15.59
N VAL A 486 15.84 18.48 -14.69
CA VAL A 486 14.86 17.40 -14.92
C VAL A 486 13.43 17.95 -15.01
N LYS A 487 13.08 18.94 -14.18
CA LYS A 487 11.79 19.63 -14.28
C LYS A 487 11.66 20.45 -15.57
N GLY A 488 12.75 21.06 -16.04
CA GLY A 488 12.81 21.80 -17.30
C GLY A 488 12.60 20.92 -18.53
N ALA A 489 12.90 19.62 -18.44
CA ALA A 489 12.59 18.63 -19.47
C ALA A 489 11.10 18.23 -19.52
N ASN A 490 10.24 18.84 -18.69
CA ASN A 490 8.80 18.54 -18.60
C ASN A 490 8.50 17.06 -18.27
N ALA A 491 9.36 16.41 -17.48
CA ALA A 491 9.08 15.07 -16.95
C ALA A 491 7.79 15.07 -16.13
N ALA A 492 6.97 14.03 -16.28
CA ALA A 492 5.71 13.90 -15.53
C ALA A 492 5.96 13.95 -14.01
N ALA A 493 5.18 14.78 -13.31
CA ALA A 493 5.43 15.14 -11.91
C ALA A 493 5.04 14.05 -10.90
N ASP A 494 4.31 13.01 -11.33
CA ASP A 494 3.59 12.09 -10.44
C ASP A 494 4.49 11.12 -9.67
N SER A 495 5.72 10.87 -10.13
CA SER A 495 6.66 9.93 -9.48
C SER A 495 8.11 10.41 -9.45
N LEU A 496 8.30 11.72 -9.26
CA LEU A 496 9.61 12.31 -9.02
C LEU A 496 10.17 11.91 -7.65
N GLY A 497 11.41 11.43 -7.62
CA GLY A 497 12.06 11.02 -6.38
C GLY A 497 13.58 10.99 -6.48
N TRP A 498 14.23 11.11 -5.33
CA TRP A 498 15.68 11.02 -5.16
C TRP A 498 16.10 9.62 -4.72
N LEU A 499 17.19 9.14 -5.31
CA LEU A 499 17.87 7.92 -4.89
C LEU A 499 19.36 8.19 -4.69
N THR A 500 19.89 7.90 -3.50
CA THR A 500 21.33 8.00 -3.22
C THR A 500 21.79 6.96 -2.19
N ASN A 501 23.08 6.97 -1.83
CA ASN A 501 23.66 6.07 -0.86
C ASN A 501 23.63 6.64 0.57
N HIS A 502 23.86 5.79 1.56
CA HIS A 502 23.89 6.20 2.97
C HIS A 502 25.09 7.11 3.33
N LYS A 503 26.16 7.13 2.53
CA LYS A 503 27.29 8.05 2.75
C LYS A 503 26.90 9.49 2.41
N VAL A 504 26.16 9.68 1.32
CA VAL A 504 25.62 10.98 0.91
C VAL A 504 24.51 11.41 1.86
N GLU A 505 23.70 10.48 2.39
CA GLU A 505 22.74 10.75 3.46
C GLU A 505 23.43 11.39 4.69
N GLY A 506 24.50 10.77 5.22
CA GLY A 506 25.27 11.34 6.33
C GLY A 506 25.94 12.67 5.99
N ALA A 507 26.43 12.84 4.76
CA ALA A 507 26.97 14.11 4.29
C ALA A 507 25.89 15.23 4.25
N MET A 508 24.67 14.91 3.82
CA MET A 508 23.56 15.87 3.77
C MET A 508 23.02 16.24 5.15
N GLN A 509 23.06 15.32 6.11
CA GLN A 509 22.67 15.59 7.50
C GLN A 509 23.69 16.45 8.26
N SER A 510 24.94 16.49 7.79
CA SER A 510 26.02 17.28 8.42
C SER A 510 26.35 18.59 7.69
N THR A 511 25.83 18.79 6.48
CA THR A 511 26.10 19.97 5.67
C THR A 511 24.96 20.99 5.79
N PRO A 512 25.25 22.27 6.16
CA PRO A 512 24.24 23.32 6.22
C PRO A 512 23.75 23.68 4.81
N ARG A 513 22.44 23.96 4.69
CA ARG A 513 21.79 24.30 3.42
C ARG A 513 22.31 25.62 2.83
N ILE A 514 22.58 26.59 3.69
CA ILE A 514 23.18 27.88 3.36
C ILE A 514 24.27 28.16 4.40
N ALA A 515 25.39 28.75 3.98
CA ALA A 515 26.45 29.12 4.90
C ALA A 515 25.93 30.07 6.00
N GLY A 516 26.11 29.67 7.27
CA GLY A 516 25.68 30.45 8.44
C GLY A 516 24.25 30.17 8.93
N ASP A 517 23.51 29.26 8.30
CA ASP A 517 22.22 28.75 8.79
C ASP A 517 22.42 27.43 9.55
N ALA A 518 21.59 27.18 10.57
CA ALA A 518 21.57 25.94 11.35
C ALA A 518 20.78 24.82 10.65
N THR A 519 20.04 25.14 9.59
CA THR A 519 19.26 24.18 8.81
C THR A 519 20.18 23.35 7.91
N MET A 520 20.25 22.04 8.16
CA MET A 520 21.00 21.08 7.33
C MET A 520 20.27 20.80 6.00
N ILE A 521 20.99 20.26 5.01
CA ILE A 521 20.42 19.87 3.71
C ILE A 521 19.33 18.80 3.89
N LEU A 522 19.57 17.86 4.80
CA LEU A 522 18.60 16.85 5.21
C LEU A 522 18.40 16.92 6.71
N SER A 523 17.15 16.96 7.16
CA SER A 523 16.85 16.86 8.59
C SER A 523 17.09 15.42 9.06
N PRO A 524 17.88 15.19 10.13
CA PRO A 524 18.14 13.84 10.64
C PRO A 524 16.92 13.22 11.36
N ASP A 525 15.95 14.03 11.78
CA ASP A 525 14.83 13.60 12.63
C ASP A 525 13.56 13.22 11.85
N GLU A 526 13.57 13.33 10.52
CA GLU A 526 12.39 13.09 9.69
C GLU A 526 12.28 11.62 9.25
N ALA A 527 11.13 10.99 9.54
CA ALA A 527 10.89 9.58 9.21
C ALA A 527 10.76 9.32 7.70
N ASP A 528 10.26 10.29 6.94
CA ASP A 528 10.20 10.26 5.48
C ASP A 528 11.05 11.41 4.93
N PRO A 529 12.32 11.17 4.58
CA PRO A 529 13.23 12.22 4.16
C PRO A 529 12.77 12.83 2.84
N VAL A 530 12.61 14.15 2.81
CA VAL A 530 12.23 14.91 1.61
C VAL A 530 13.37 15.84 1.20
N ILE A 531 13.78 15.78 -0.07
CA ILE A 531 14.78 16.69 -0.64
C ILE A 531 14.10 17.54 -1.71
N ALA A 532 14.13 18.87 -1.54
CA ALA A 532 13.54 19.82 -2.48
C ALA A 532 12.07 19.53 -2.86
N ARG A 533 11.26 19.13 -1.86
CA ARG A 533 9.84 18.73 -1.97
C ARG A 533 9.58 17.38 -2.66
N HIS A 534 10.59 16.54 -2.83
CA HIS A 534 10.47 15.20 -3.41
C HIS A 534 10.96 14.12 -2.45
N ARG A 535 10.32 12.95 -2.49
CA ARG A 535 10.70 11.79 -1.68
C ARG A 535 12.17 11.43 -1.91
N ALA A 536 12.92 11.20 -0.84
CA ALA A 536 14.27 10.66 -0.93
C ALA A 536 14.30 9.22 -0.39
N ARG A 537 15.06 8.37 -1.07
CA ARG A 537 15.35 7.01 -0.64
C ARG A 537 16.85 6.76 -0.68
N PHE A 538 17.28 5.96 0.28
CA PHE A 538 18.68 5.63 0.48
C PHE A 538 18.88 4.13 0.34
N SER A 539 19.92 3.73 -0.41
CA SER A 539 20.29 2.33 -0.58
C SER A 539 21.79 2.16 -0.72
N GLY A 540 22.32 1.09 -0.12
CA GLY A 540 23.69 0.62 -0.35
C GLY A 540 23.97 0.10 -1.76
N ASN A 541 22.94 -0.08 -2.61
CA ASN A 541 23.10 -0.47 -4.01
C ASN A 541 23.53 0.70 -4.92
N VAL A 542 23.38 1.94 -4.45
CA VAL A 542 23.86 3.10 -5.20
C VAL A 542 25.39 3.20 -5.08
N PRO A 543 26.14 3.33 -6.19
CA PRO A 543 27.60 3.32 -6.18
C PRO A 543 28.20 4.37 -5.22
N SER A 544 29.29 3.99 -4.55
CA SER A 544 30.07 4.87 -3.65
C SER A 544 31.58 4.76 -3.89
N ASP A 545 31.95 4.15 -5.00
CA ASP A 545 33.29 3.75 -5.43
C ASP A 545 33.62 4.31 -6.83
N LEU A 546 32.87 5.32 -7.28
CA LEU A 546 33.08 5.94 -8.58
C LEU A 546 34.40 6.72 -8.60
N VAL A 547 34.98 6.82 -9.79
CA VAL A 547 36.26 7.50 -10.04
C VAL A 547 36.05 8.56 -11.11
N LYS A 548 36.50 9.78 -10.83
CA LYS A 548 36.49 10.90 -11.79
C LYS A 548 37.77 11.70 -11.65
N GLY A 549 38.52 11.82 -12.73
CA GLY A 549 39.85 12.42 -12.71
C GLY A 549 40.77 11.67 -11.74
N THR A 550 41.25 12.37 -10.70
CA THR A 550 42.02 11.79 -9.59
C THR A 550 41.17 11.46 -8.36
N GLY A 551 39.90 11.86 -8.32
CA GLY A 551 38.97 11.56 -7.24
C GLY A 551 38.55 10.09 -7.26
N THR A 552 38.63 9.41 -6.10
CA THR A 552 38.22 8.02 -5.92
C THR A 552 37.24 7.92 -4.76
N GLY A 553 36.37 6.90 -4.75
CA GLY A 553 35.38 6.75 -3.69
C GLY A 553 34.21 7.75 -3.80
N LEU A 554 33.91 8.18 -5.02
CA LEU A 554 32.85 9.14 -5.29
C LEU A 554 31.48 8.44 -5.29
N SER A 555 30.48 9.19 -4.84
CA SER A 555 29.11 8.70 -4.67
C SER A 555 28.17 9.24 -5.75
N ALA A 556 27.18 8.42 -6.10
CA ALA A 556 26.12 8.82 -7.02
C ALA A 556 24.85 9.30 -6.30
N MET A 557 24.18 10.27 -6.91
CA MET A 557 22.82 10.68 -6.57
C MET A 557 22.01 10.83 -7.85
N ILE A 558 20.80 10.27 -7.84
CA ILE A 558 19.89 10.23 -9.00
C ILE A 558 18.61 10.95 -8.63
N PHE A 559 18.11 11.76 -9.55
CA PHE A 559 16.79 12.38 -9.49
C PHE A 559 16.05 12.09 -10.78
N GLY A 560 14.80 11.67 -10.70
CA GLY A 560 14.01 11.48 -11.90
C GLY A 560 12.61 10.95 -11.65
N ASN A 561 11.87 10.83 -12.75
CA ASN A 561 10.56 10.19 -12.73
C ASN A 561 10.71 8.67 -12.84
N TRP A 562 10.57 7.98 -11.72
CA TRP A 562 10.78 6.54 -11.67
C TRP A 562 9.72 5.75 -12.43
N SER A 563 8.53 6.32 -12.70
CA SER A 563 7.51 5.65 -13.52
C SER A 563 7.96 5.44 -14.98
N ASP A 564 8.91 6.25 -15.47
CA ASP A 564 9.53 6.10 -16.79
C ASP A 564 10.62 5.01 -16.82
N LEU A 565 10.98 4.44 -15.66
CA LEU A 565 11.83 3.25 -15.59
C LEU A 565 10.95 2.01 -15.74
N LEU A 566 11.18 1.26 -16.82
CA LEU A 566 10.47 0.05 -17.15
C LEU A 566 11.31 -1.16 -16.78
N ILE A 567 10.72 -2.07 -16.01
CA ILE A 567 11.30 -3.35 -15.65
C ILE A 567 10.46 -4.43 -16.30
N GLY A 568 11.01 -5.06 -17.34
CA GLY A 568 10.38 -6.19 -18.03
C GLY A 568 10.68 -7.50 -17.29
N GLN A 569 9.64 -8.29 -17.05
CA GLN A 569 9.75 -9.66 -16.56
C GLN A 569 9.25 -10.65 -17.61
N TRP A 570 10.13 -11.56 -18.03
CA TRP A 570 9.75 -12.70 -18.86
C TRP A 570 9.55 -13.91 -17.97
N GLY A 571 8.44 -14.63 -18.18
CA GLY A 571 8.17 -15.85 -17.43
C GLY A 571 7.98 -15.63 -15.92
N GLY A 572 8.63 -16.46 -15.12
CA GLY A 572 8.56 -16.45 -13.66
C GLY A 572 9.86 -17.03 -13.11
N VAL A 573 10.01 -17.06 -11.79
CA VAL A 573 11.21 -17.65 -11.19
C VAL A 573 11.14 -19.18 -11.33
N ASP A 574 12.03 -19.77 -12.13
CA ASP A 574 12.19 -21.22 -12.28
C ASP A 574 13.23 -21.71 -11.26
N VAL A 575 12.86 -22.69 -10.43
CA VAL A 575 13.76 -23.26 -9.41
C VAL A 575 14.11 -24.68 -9.81
N ILE A 576 15.38 -24.88 -10.15
CA ILE A 576 15.94 -26.16 -10.56
C ILE A 576 16.75 -26.74 -9.40
N VAL A 577 16.42 -27.96 -9.00
CA VAL A 577 17.21 -28.74 -8.04
C VAL A 577 18.01 -29.78 -8.80
N ASP A 578 19.33 -29.67 -8.74
CA ASP A 578 20.27 -30.58 -9.37
C ASP A 578 21.01 -31.40 -8.31
N ASP A 579 20.75 -32.71 -8.33
CA ASP A 579 21.32 -33.70 -7.43
C ASP A 579 22.35 -34.62 -8.12
N ALA A 580 22.59 -34.41 -9.43
CA ALA A 580 23.41 -35.25 -10.28
C ALA A 580 24.83 -34.69 -10.46
N THR A 581 24.97 -33.38 -10.71
CA THR A 581 26.27 -32.77 -11.05
C THR A 581 27.30 -32.87 -9.91
N GLU A 582 26.85 -32.79 -8.66
CA GLU A 582 27.70 -32.89 -7.46
C GLU A 582 27.41 -34.16 -6.63
N ALA A 583 26.86 -35.20 -7.27
CA ALA A 583 26.51 -36.46 -6.61
C ALA A 583 27.71 -37.12 -5.94
N HIS A 584 28.89 -37.02 -6.56
CA HIS A 584 30.16 -37.57 -6.05
C HIS A 584 30.65 -36.89 -4.75
N LYS A 585 30.27 -35.63 -4.51
CA LYS A 585 30.56 -34.91 -3.25
C LYS A 585 29.41 -34.99 -2.24
N GLY A 586 28.29 -35.60 -2.63
CA GLY A 586 27.09 -35.66 -1.80
C GLY A 586 26.44 -34.29 -1.58
N ASN A 587 26.59 -33.35 -2.51
CA ASN A 587 25.95 -32.03 -2.46
C ASN A 587 24.75 -31.97 -3.42
N VAL A 588 23.78 -31.11 -3.08
CA VAL A 588 22.64 -30.75 -3.92
C VAL A 588 22.78 -29.27 -4.27
N ARG A 589 22.57 -28.93 -5.54
CA ARG A 589 22.56 -27.56 -6.03
C ARG A 589 21.12 -27.11 -6.24
N ILE A 590 20.83 -25.89 -5.84
CA ILE A 590 19.55 -25.25 -6.10
C ILE A 590 19.86 -24.00 -6.91
N ALA A 591 19.29 -23.91 -8.10
CA ALA A 591 19.45 -22.81 -9.03
C ALA A 591 18.09 -22.15 -9.25
N ALA A 592 17.96 -20.87 -8.89
CA ALA A 592 16.82 -20.06 -9.22
C ALA A 592 17.17 -19.21 -10.45
N HIS A 593 16.43 -19.39 -11.55
CA HIS A 593 16.56 -18.62 -12.78
C HIS A 593 15.37 -17.68 -12.93
N SER A 594 15.64 -16.47 -13.40
CA SER A 594 14.60 -15.48 -13.68
C SER A 594 15.07 -14.56 -14.79
N GLU A 595 14.14 -14.13 -15.65
CA GLU A 595 14.47 -13.33 -16.82
C GLU A 595 13.95 -11.90 -16.69
N TRP A 596 14.86 -10.93 -16.86
CA TRP A 596 14.60 -9.51 -16.63
C TRP A 596 15.33 -8.63 -17.63
N ASP A 597 14.80 -7.43 -17.86
CA ASP A 597 15.48 -6.35 -18.57
C ASP A 597 14.93 -5.01 -18.14
N ILE A 598 15.73 -3.98 -18.34
CA ILE A 598 15.46 -2.65 -17.82
C ILE A 598 15.69 -1.66 -18.94
N ALA A 599 14.70 -0.79 -19.13
CA ALA A 599 14.78 0.28 -20.10
C ALA A 599 14.14 1.55 -19.54
N VAL A 600 14.64 2.69 -19.98
CA VAL A 600 14.12 4.01 -19.63
C VAL A 600 13.28 4.52 -20.80
N ARG A 601 12.06 4.97 -20.53
CA ARG A 601 11.13 5.50 -21.53
C ARG A 601 11.61 6.85 -22.09
N HIS A 602 11.99 7.75 -21.19
CA HIS A 602 12.52 9.09 -21.49
C HIS A 602 13.79 9.30 -20.67
N ALA A 603 14.94 9.41 -21.33
CA ALA A 603 16.22 9.59 -20.64
C ALA A 603 16.28 10.98 -19.97
N GLU A 604 15.64 11.95 -20.60
CA GLU A 604 15.51 13.35 -20.16
C GLU A 604 14.71 13.47 -18.86
N ALA A 605 13.92 12.46 -18.50
CA ALA A 605 13.20 12.40 -17.23
C ALA A 605 14.10 12.06 -16.03
N PHE A 606 15.39 11.82 -16.26
CA PHE A 606 16.37 11.48 -15.23
C PHE A 606 17.57 12.42 -15.28
N GLY A 607 18.14 12.65 -14.11
CA GLY A 607 19.43 13.30 -13.95
C GLY A 607 20.25 12.68 -12.84
N ALA A 608 21.56 12.74 -12.96
CA ALA A 608 22.50 12.17 -12.00
C ALA A 608 23.69 13.10 -11.72
N ILE A 609 24.17 13.02 -10.48
CA ILE A 609 25.49 13.50 -10.06
C ILE A 609 26.27 12.24 -9.68
N THR A 610 27.45 12.05 -10.26
CA THR A 610 28.27 10.83 -10.08
C THR A 610 29.56 11.06 -9.32
N ASP A 611 29.87 12.32 -9.01
CA ASP A 611 31.15 12.76 -8.48
C ASP A 611 31.04 13.46 -7.11
N ILE A 612 30.11 13.00 -6.28
CA ILE A 612 29.94 13.52 -4.92
C ILE A 612 31.06 12.97 -4.02
N SER A 613 31.86 13.86 -3.47
CA SER A 613 32.81 13.53 -2.42
C SER A 613 32.08 13.47 -1.08
N THR A 614 32.15 12.32 -0.42
CA THR A 614 31.59 12.11 0.92
C THR A 614 32.73 12.05 1.94
N PRO A 615 32.59 12.66 3.14
CA PRO A 615 33.55 12.48 4.22
C PRO A 615 33.65 11.00 4.61
N ALA A 616 34.87 10.57 5.00
CA ALA A 616 35.22 9.19 5.28
C ALA A 616 34.54 8.62 6.54
#